data_AF-A0A9W4INS1-F1
#
_entry.id   AF-A0A9W4INS1-F1
#
_cell.length_a   1.000
_cell.length_b   1.000
_cell.length_c   1.000
_cell.angle_alpha   90.00
_cell.angle_beta   90.00
_cell.angle_gamma   90.00
#
_symmetry.space_group_name_H-M   'P 1'
#
loop_
_entity.id
_entity.type
_entity.pdbx_description
1 polymer ?
#
loop_
_entity_poly.entity_id
_entity_poly.type
_entity_poly.pdbx_seq_one_letter_code
_entity_poly.pdbx_strand_id
1 'polypeptide(L)'
;MDSQNSSTGQENEGDQQPSELPLLSEKDKSQQSSDHVPLPYPSQQEADTRHTLATEPFQPILQVLADLERDDAKFAFPAARLVGLYRRLWESCVSKHIDGEKLEQRNLALKEAGTHLRKERDGLQVRHDKQLSRLRFFEQALELSRERLISLLDDWNHPFRPNLTGLPAVAREW
;
A
#
# COMPACT_ATOMS: atom_id res chain seq x y z
N MET A 1 -17.86 15.90 54.85
CA MET A 1 -18.49 15.03 55.87
C MET A 1 -19.47 14.14 55.16
N ASP A 2 -19.43 12.88 55.56
CA ASP A 2 -19.75 11.67 54.83
C ASP A 2 -21.24 11.29 54.77
N SER A 3 -21.47 10.22 53.99
CA SER A 3 -22.45 9.13 54.25
C SER A 3 -23.82 9.25 53.59
N GLN A 4 -24.48 8.19 53.10
CA GLN A 4 -24.17 6.83 52.62
C GLN A 4 -25.57 6.18 52.43
N ASN A 5 -25.78 5.46 51.32
CA ASN A 5 -26.58 4.22 51.14
C ASN A 5 -28.10 4.21 51.57
N SER A 6 -29.08 3.53 50.95
CA SER A 6 -29.17 2.20 50.32
C SER A 6 -30.51 2.01 49.57
N SER A 7 -30.49 1.21 48.48
CA SER A 7 -31.34 0.03 48.11
C SER A 7 -32.82 -0.04 48.60
N THR A 8 -33.82 -0.43 47.78
CA THR A 8 -34.15 -1.81 47.31
C THR A 8 -35.41 -1.71 46.41
N GLY A 9 -35.53 -2.28 45.20
CA GLY A 9 -35.87 -3.67 44.84
C GLY A 9 -36.98 -3.67 43.75
N GLN A 10 -36.78 -4.34 42.60
CA GLN A 10 -37.51 -5.56 42.14
C GLN A 10 -38.93 -5.25 41.55
N GLU A 11 -39.44 -5.71 40.38
CA GLU A 11 -39.24 -6.90 39.53
C GLU A 11 -39.84 -6.69 38.10
N ASN A 12 -39.23 -7.33 37.08
CA ASN A 12 -39.77 -8.03 35.87
C ASN A 12 -40.90 -7.39 35.02
N GLU A 13 -40.97 -7.49 33.68
CA GLU A 13 -40.71 -8.61 32.77
C GLU A 13 -40.86 -8.06 31.33
N GLY A 14 -40.08 -8.54 30.35
CA GLY A 14 -40.19 -8.06 28.97
C GLY A 14 -39.04 -8.57 28.08
N ASP A 15 -39.08 -9.86 27.79
CA ASP A 15 -38.13 -10.61 26.96
C ASP A 15 -37.84 -9.97 25.61
N GLN A 16 -36.57 -9.65 25.31
CA GLN A 16 -35.94 -9.90 24.00
C GLN A 16 -34.45 -10.23 24.17
N GLN A 17 -34.17 -11.50 23.89
CA GLN A 17 -32.91 -12.24 23.89
C GLN A 17 -31.83 -11.65 22.93
N PRO A 18 -30.57 -11.48 23.35
CA PRO A 18 -29.43 -11.44 22.45
C PRO A 18 -28.75 -12.81 22.40
N SER A 19 -28.63 -13.36 21.19
CA SER A 19 -27.96 -14.64 20.93
C SER A 19 -26.49 -14.64 21.36
N GLU A 20 -26.23 -15.44 22.39
CA GLU A 20 -25.09 -16.34 22.62
C GLU A 20 -23.79 -16.05 21.84
N LEU A 21 -22.79 -15.55 22.57
CA LEU A 21 -21.37 -15.82 22.28
C LEU A 21 -20.92 -16.96 23.20
N PRO A 22 -20.32 -18.06 22.69
CA PRO A 22 -19.75 -19.07 23.56
C PRO A 22 -18.39 -18.60 24.11
N LEU A 23 -18.35 -18.53 25.43
CA LEU A 23 -17.16 -18.54 26.27
C LEU A 23 -16.25 -19.75 25.97
N LEU A 24 -14.96 -19.53 26.28
CA LEU A 24 -13.98 -20.51 26.79
C LEU A 24 -12.96 -21.06 25.79
N SER A 25 -11.77 -20.45 25.76
CA SER A 25 -10.51 -21.21 25.81
C SER A 25 -9.35 -20.34 26.32
N GLU A 26 -9.11 -20.38 27.63
CA GLU A 26 -7.74 -20.27 28.13
C GLU A 26 -7.01 -21.55 27.67
N LYS A 27 -6.12 -21.40 26.69
CA LYS A 27 -5.00 -22.31 26.53
C LYS A 27 -3.78 -21.53 26.08
N ASP A 28 -2.97 -21.17 27.06
CA ASP A 28 -1.55 -20.95 26.87
C ASP A 28 -0.96 -22.13 26.09
N LYS A 29 -0.60 -21.85 24.85
CA LYS A 29 0.56 -22.47 24.19
C LYS A 29 1.31 -21.37 23.46
N SER A 30 2.36 -20.93 24.14
CA SER A 30 3.55 -20.35 23.54
C SER A 30 3.92 -21.06 22.23
N GLN A 31 3.67 -20.40 21.10
CA GLN A 31 4.24 -20.82 19.83
C GLN A 31 4.53 -19.57 19.00
N GLN A 32 5.65 -18.93 19.35
CA GLN A 32 6.60 -18.33 18.42
C GLN A 32 5.98 -17.55 17.25
N SER A 33 5.89 -16.22 17.42
CA SER A 33 5.75 -15.25 16.33
C SER A 33 6.94 -15.42 15.38
N SER A 34 6.81 -16.35 14.45
CA SER A 34 7.76 -16.51 13.38
C SER A 34 7.29 -15.64 12.24
N ASP A 35 7.97 -14.51 12.04
CA ASP A 35 7.96 -13.73 10.79
C ASP A 35 8.59 -14.54 9.64
N HIS A 36 8.08 -15.76 9.42
CA HIS A 36 8.39 -16.53 8.23
C HIS A 36 7.35 -16.15 7.19
N VAL A 37 7.66 -15.09 6.45
CA VAL A 37 7.15 -14.94 5.08
C VAL A 37 7.38 -16.28 4.39
N PRO A 38 6.33 -17.01 3.97
CA PRO A 38 6.51 -18.27 3.27
C PRO A 38 7.32 -17.99 2.01
N LEU A 39 8.53 -18.55 1.93
CA LEU A 39 9.27 -18.62 0.68
C LEU A 39 8.35 -19.31 -0.33
N PRO A 40 8.07 -18.71 -1.51
CA PRO A 40 7.27 -19.37 -2.51
C PRO A 40 8.01 -20.64 -2.91
N TYR A 41 7.46 -21.80 -2.55
CA TYR A 41 7.95 -23.08 -3.04
C TYR A 41 7.99 -23.02 -4.57
N PRO A 42 9.08 -23.52 -5.21
CA PRO A 42 9.12 -23.59 -6.65
C PRO A 42 7.93 -24.43 -7.13
N SER A 43 7.26 -23.98 -8.19
CA SER A 43 6.17 -24.78 -8.78
C SER A 43 6.74 -26.10 -9.30
N GLN A 44 5.91 -27.16 -9.34
CA GLN A 44 6.34 -28.47 -9.87
C GLN A 44 6.98 -28.34 -11.26
N GLN A 45 6.38 -27.52 -12.14
CA GLN A 45 6.93 -27.20 -13.45
C GLN A 45 8.32 -26.56 -13.40
N GLU A 46 8.58 -25.68 -12.44
CA GLU A 46 9.88 -25.03 -12.26
C GLU A 46 10.94 -26.02 -11.78
N ALA A 47 10.55 -26.97 -10.91
CA ALA A 47 11.42 -28.07 -10.49
C ALA A 47 11.74 -29.00 -11.67
N ASP A 48 10.74 -29.39 -12.46
CA ASP A 48 10.91 -30.26 -13.63
C ASP A 48 11.81 -29.60 -14.70
N THR A 49 11.66 -28.30 -14.91
CA THR A 49 12.51 -27.52 -15.83
C THR A 49 13.96 -27.48 -15.33
N ARG A 50 14.17 -27.20 -14.03
CA ARG A 50 15.51 -27.23 -13.41
C ARG A 50 16.16 -28.61 -13.55
N HIS A 51 15.41 -29.67 -13.28
CA HIS A 51 15.91 -31.05 -13.38
C HIS A 51 16.26 -31.43 -14.82
N THR A 52 15.45 -31.04 -15.79
CA THR A 52 15.70 -31.30 -17.21
C THR A 52 16.99 -30.62 -17.67
N LEU A 53 17.12 -29.31 -17.44
CA LEU A 53 18.30 -28.52 -17.81
C LEU A 53 19.59 -28.96 -17.08
N ALA A 54 19.45 -29.49 -15.86
CA ALA A 54 20.58 -30.01 -15.10
C ALA A 54 21.04 -31.40 -15.56
N THR A 55 20.12 -32.23 -16.04
CA THR A 55 20.41 -33.66 -16.30
C THR A 55 20.67 -33.96 -17.77
N GLU A 56 20.02 -33.24 -18.70
CA GLU A 56 20.16 -33.42 -20.15
C GLU A 56 21.62 -33.38 -20.63
N PRO A 57 22.47 -32.40 -20.23
CA PRO A 57 23.86 -32.32 -20.71
C PRO A 57 24.73 -33.51 -20.30
N PHE A 58 24.33 -34.24 -19.27
CA PHE A 58 25.10 -35.35 -18.72
C PHE A 58 24.67 -36.72 -19.24
N GLN A 59 23.57 -36.84 -19.99
CA GLN A 59 23.09 -38.12 -20.49
C GLN A 59 24.17 -38.90 -21.28
N PRO A 60 24.94 -38.28 -22.19
CA PRO A 60 25.98 -38.99 -22.94
C PRO A 60 27.13 -39.46 -22.03
N ILE A 61 27.53 -38.63 -21.07
CA ILE A 61 28.63 -38.93 -20.15
C ILE A 61 28.24 -40.08 -19.21
N LEU A 62 26.99 -40.12 -18.75
CA LEU A 62 26.49 -41.24 -17.96
C LEU A 62 26.55 -42.56 -18.72
N GLN A 63 26.26 -42.54 -20.03
CA GLN A 63 26.35 -43.73 -20.86
C GLN A 63 27.81 -44.19 -21.00
N VAL A 64 28.75 -43.26 -21.27
CA VAL A 64 30.19 -43.57 -21.31
C VAL A 64 30.70 -44.11 -19.96
N LEU A 65 30.21 -43.59 -18.84
CA LEU A 65 30.56 -44.12 -17.52
C LEU A 65 30.04 -45.54 -17.30
N ALA A 66 28.84 -45.85 -17.78
CA ALA A 66 28.27 -47.19 -17.71
C ALA A 66 29.07 -48.19 -18.57
N ASP A 67 29.55 -47.77 -19.75
CA ASP A 67 30.41 -48.59 -20.59
C ASP A 67 31.79 -48.78 -19.94
N LEU A 68 32.38 -47.70 -19.39
CA LEU A 68 33.66 -47.76 -18.68
C LEU A 68 33.63 -48.66 -17.45
N GLU A 69 32.52 -48.73 -16.72
CA GLU A 69 32.34 -49.67 -15.61
C GLU A 69 32.42 -51.13 -16.05
N ARG A 70 31.98 -51.44 -17.28
CA ARG A 70 32.03 -52.79 -17.86
C ARG A 70 33.41 -53.12 -18.41
N ASP A 71 34.07 -52.15 -19.03
CA ASP A 71 35.33 -52.37 -19.76
C ASP A 71 36.59 -52.21 -18.89
N ASP A 72 36.61 -51.21 -17.99
CA ASP A 72 37.75 -50.93 -17.11
C ASP A 72 37.31 -50.33 -15.75
N ALA A 73 36.94 -51.23 -14.84
CA ALA A 73 36.50 -50.89 -13.49
C ALA A 73 37.52 -50.07 -12.67
N LYS A 74 38.82 -50.06 -13.04
CA LYS A 74 39.85 -49.30 -12.32
C LYS A 74 39.66 -47.79 -12.47
N PHE A 75 39.16 -47.34 -13.63
CA PHE A 75 38.94 -45.92 -13.92
C PHE A 75 37.49 -45.48 -13.75
N ALA A 76 36.54 -46.42 -13.77
CA ALA A 76 35.11 -46.15 -13.64
C ALA A 76 34.77 -45.34 -12.39
N PHE A 77 35.26 -45.76 -11.21
CA PHE A 77 34.95 -45.09 -9.95
C PHE A 77 35.54 -43.66 -9.85
N PRO A 78 36.83 -43.42 -10.14
CA PRO A 78 37.38 -42.06 -10.21
C PRO A 78 36.65 -41.16 -11.21
N ALA A 79 36.31 -41.68 -12.39
CA ALA A 79 35.60 -40.92 -13.43
C ALA A 79 34.18 -40.57 -12.98
N ALA A 80 33.44 -41.52 -12.42
CA ALA A 80 32.09 -41.31 -11.88
C ALA A 80 32.10 -40.28 -10.73
N ARG A 81 33.11 -40.33 -9.85
CA ARG A 81 33.27 -39.35 -8.77
C ARG A 81 33.49 -37.94 -9.32
N LEU A 82 34.33 -37.77 -10.33
CA LEU A 82 34.59 -36.48 -10.95
C LEU A 82 33.32 -35.92 -11.64
N VAL A 83 32.64 -36.75 -12.43
CA VAL A 83 31.40 -36.38 -13.10
C VAL A 83 30.31 -36.02 -12.09
N GLY A 84 30.21 -36.75 -10.98
CA GLY A 84 29.27 -36.45 -9.91
C GLY A 84 29.51 -35.09 -9.25
N LEU A 85 30.78 -34.69 -9.05
CA LEU A 85 31.11 -33.35 -8.53
C LEU A 85 30.75 -32.26 -9.53
N TYR A 86 31.08 -32.45 -10.80
CA TYR A 86 30.79 -31.47 -11.85
C TYR A 86 29.27 -31.32 -12.06
N ARG A 87 28.51 -32.42 -12.01
CA ARG A 87 27.04 -32.38 -12.07
C ARG A 87 26.44 -31.53 -10.95
N ARG A 88 26.89 -31.70 -9.70
CA ARG A 88 26.38 -30.89 -8.58
C ARG A 88 26.69 -29.40 -8.75
N LEU A 89 27.87 -29.08 -9.28
CA LEU A 89 28.23 -27.69 -9.58
C LEU A 89 27.34 -27.11 -10.70
N TRP A 90 27.08 -27.91 -11.75
CA TRP A 90 26.19 -27.54 -12.84
C TRP A 90 24.75 -27.31 -12.36
N GLU A 91 24.19 -28.22 -11.55
CA GLU A 91 22.88 -28.09 -10.92
C GLU A 91 22.76 -26.76 -10.14
N SER A 92 23.79 -26.40 -9.38
CA SER A 92 23.85 -25.12 -8.67
C SER A 92 23.90 -23.92 -9.62
N CYS A 93 24.66 -24.02 -10.71
CA CYS A 93 24.77 -22.97 -11.73
C CYS A 93 23.43 -22.72 -12.44
N VAL A 94 22.78 -23.79 -12.90
CA VAL A 94 21.47 -23.75 -13.57
C VAL A 94 20.42 -23.17 -12.63
N SER A 95 20.39 -23.59 -11.37
CA SER A 95 19.44 -23.03 -10.40
C SER A 95 19.63 -21.52 -10.21
N LYS A 96 20.87 -21.06 -10.00
CA LYS A 96 21.18 -19.63 -9.85
C LYS A 96 20.86 -18.83 -11.11
N HIS A 97 21.06 -19.41 -12.29
CA HIS A 97 20.73 -18.77 -13.55
C HIS A 97 19.22 -18.54 -13.68
N ILE A 98 18.40 -19.56 -13.42
CA ILE A 98 16.93 -19.45 -13.46
C ILE A 98 16.43 -18.44 -12.42
N ASP A 99 16.98 -18.48 -11.21
CA ASP A 99 16.61 -17.52 -10.17
C ASP A 99 17.01 -16.09 -10.56
N GLY A 100 18.16 -15.92 -11.22
CA GLY A 100 18.63 -14.65 -11.77
C GLY A 100 17.71 -14.10 -12.86
N GLU A 101 17.31 -14.93 -13.82
CA GLU A 101 16.37 -14.56 -14.88
C GLU A 101 15.02 -14.13 -14.30
N LYS A 102 14.49 -14.91 -13.35
CA LYS A 102 13.24 -14.59 -12.65
C LYS A 102 13.33 -13.28 -11.89
N LEU A 103 14.47 -13.00 -11.25
CA LEU A 103 14.72 -11.75 -10.55
C LEU A 103 14.77 -10.58 -11.54
N GLU A 104 15.42 -10.73 -12.68
CA GLU A 104 15.50 -9.72 -13.73
C GLU A 104 14.11 -9.38 -14.29
N GLN A 105 13.30 -10.40 -14.60
CA GLN A 105 11.92 -10.23 -15.06
C GLN A 105 11.07 -9.46 -14.03
N ARG A 106 11.17 -9.81 -12.74
CA ARG A 106 10.47 -9.09 -11.66
C ARG A 106 10.97 -7.66 -11.50
N ASN A 107 12.28 -7.43 -11.66
CA ASN A 107 12.86 -6.09 -11.60
C ASN A 107 12.33 -5.21 -12.73
N LEU A 108 12.19 -5.76 -13.93
CA LEU A 108 11.60 -5.07 -15.07
C LEU A 108 10.13 -4.70 -14.79
N ALA A 109 9.31 -5.66 -14.35
CA ALA A 109 7.91 -5.41 -13.99
C ALA A 109 7.78 -4.35 -12.87
N LEU A 110 8.68 -4.37 -11.88
CA LEU A 110 8.70 -3.38 -10.82
C LEU A 110 9.08 -1.98 -11.33
N LYS A 111 10.04 -1.88 -12.26
CA LYS A 111 10.40 -0.61 -12.90
C LYS A 111 9.21 -0.05 -13.67
N GLU A 112 8.53 -0.87 -14.46
CA GLU A 112 7.33 -0.46 -15.21
C GLU A 112 6.22 0.03 -14.26
N ALA A 113 5.88 -0.74 -13.23
CA ALA A 113 4.92 -0.32 -12.21
C ALA A 113 5.33 1.00 -11.53
N GLY A 114 6.62 1.18 -11.23
CA GLY A 114 7.17 2.41 -10.68
C GLY A 114 7.00 3.62 -11.62
N THR A 115 7.20 3.44 -12.94
CA THR A 115 6.94 4.51 -13.91
C THR A 115 5.46 4.88 -13.98
N HIS A 116 4.57 3.88 -13.92
CA HIS A 116 3.13 4.11 -13.91
C HIS A 116 2.68 4.87 -12.67
N LEU A 117 3.11 4.46 -11.48
CA LEU A 117 2.79 5.14 -10.22
C LEU A 117 3.30 6.58 -10.19
N ARG A 118 4.48 6.84 -10.75
CA ARG A 118 5.00 8.21 -10.87
C ARG A 118 4.08 9.08 -11.72
N LYS A 119 3.61 8.57 -12.86
CA LYS A 119 2.67 9.28 -13.73
C LYS A 119 1.34 9.59 -13.03
N GLU A 120 0.80 8.62 -12.30
CA GLU A 120 -0.42 8.84 -11.50
C GLU A 120 -0.20 9.89 -10.40
N ARG A 121 0.93 9.83 -9.69
CA ARG A 121 1.31 10.82 -8.69
C ARG A 121 1.40 12.22 -9.30
N ASP A 122 2.08 12.36 -10.43
CA ASP A 122 2.23 13.65 -11.12
C ASP A 122 0.86 14.18 -11.58
N GLY A 123 -0.01 13.30 -12.11
CA GLY A 123 -1.38 13.66 -12.48
C GLY A 123 -2.23 14.11 -11.30
N LEU A 124 -2.11 13.44 -10.15
CA LEU A 124 -2.77 13.84 -8.91
C LEU A 124 -2.26 15.19 -8.40
N GLN A 125 -0.95 15.43 -8.45
CA GLN A 125 -0.35 16.70 -8.06
C GLN A 125 -0.92 17.86 -8.88
N VAL A 126 -0.99 17.71 -10.21
CA VAL A 126 -1.58 18.73 -11.10
C VAL A 126 -3.04 19.00 -10.74
N ARG A 127 -3.83 17.96 -10.46
CA ARG A 127 -5.23 18.13 -10.04
C ARG A 127 -5.33 18.88 -8.71
N HIS A 128 -4.49 18.54 -7.75
CA HIS A 128 -4.42 19.20 -6.44
C HIS A 128 -4.08 20.69 -6.60
N ASP A 129 -3.05 21.02 -7.36
CA ASP A 129 -2.60 22.41 -7.54
C ASP A 129 -3.65 23.27 -8.25
N LYS A 130 -4.39 22.67 -9.18
CA LYS A 130 -5.55 23.30 -9.82
C LYS A 130 -6.66 23.62 -8.81
N GLN A 131 -6.95 22.70 -7.88
CA GLN A 131 -7.95 22.94 -6.82
C GLN A 131 -7.50 24.03 -5.87
N LEU A 132 -6.23 24.02 -5.45
CA LEU A 132 -5.68 25.10 -4.62
C LEU A 132 -5.78 26.46 -5.29
N SER A 133 -5.44 26.54 -6.59
CA SER A 133 -5.54 27.78 -7.36
C SER A 133 -6.97 28.30 -7.39
N ARG A 134 -7.94 27.40 -7.57
CA ARG A 134 -9.37 27.74 -7.57
C ARG A 134 -9.86 28.19 -6.18
N LEU A 135 -9.40 27.54 -5.12
CA LEU A 135 -9.76 27.92 -3.75
C LEU A 135 -9.26 29.33 -3.42
N ARG A 136 -8.00 29.63 -3.74
CA ARG A 136 -7.42 30.98 -3.54
C ARG A 136 -8.17 32.05 -4.33
N PHE A 137 -8.58 31.73 -5.56
CA PHE A 137 -9.40 32.63 -6.35
C PHE A 137 -10.73 32.96 -5.66
N PHE A 138 -11.43 31.95 -5.14
CA PHE A 138 -12.69 32.17 -4.42
C PHE A 138 -12.50 32.94 -3.12
N GLU A 139 -11.45 32.64 -2.36
CA GLU A 139 -11.09 33.36 -1.14
C GLU A 139 -10.92 34.86 -1.43
N GLN A 140 -10.16 35.21 -2.48
CA GLN A 140 -9.97 36.60 -2.88
C GLN A 140 -11.25 37.27 -3.36
N ALA A 141 -12.07 36.57 -4.16
CA ALA A 141 -13.35 37.10 -4.62
C ALA A 141 -14.32 37.35 -3.45
N LEU A 142 -14.34 36.46 -2.45
CA LEU A 142 -15.13 36.61 -1.25
C LEU A 142 -14.67 37.81 -0.43
N GLU A 143 -13.37 37.97 -0.20
CA GLU A 143 -12.87 39.13 0.55
C GLU A 143 -13.22 40.45 -0.15
N LEU A 144 -13.04 40.55 -1.48
CA LEU A 144 -13.43 41.72 -2.25
C LEU A 144 -14.93 42.01 -2.18
N SER A 145 -15.77 40.97 -2.25
CA SER A 145 -17.22 41.13 -2.12
C SER A 145 -17.63 41.60 -0.74
N ARG A 146 -16.96 41.12 0.30
CA ARG A 146 -17.16 41.51 1.70
C ARG A 146 -16.76 42.97 1.91
N GLU A 147 -15.59 43.38 1.43
CA GLU A 147 -15.13 44.78 1.48
C GLU A 147 -16.13 45.71 0.80
N ARG A 148 -16.61 45.33 -0.39
CA ARG A 148 -17.61 46.11 -1.11
C ARG A 148 -18.94 46.20 -0.34
N LEU A 149 -19.41 45.10 0.25
CA LEU A 149 -20.62 45.09 1.05
C LEU A 149 -20.51 46.01 2.27
N ILE A 150 -19.35 45.99 2.95
CA ILE A 150 -19.07 46.89 4.08
C ILE A 150 -19.15 48.35 3.62
N SER A 151 -18.48 48.71 2.52
CA SER A 151 -18.52 50.08 2.01
C SER A 151 -19.93 50.57 1.67
N LEU A 152 -20.75 49.73 1.04
CA LEU A 152 -22.14 50.06 0.72
C LEU A 152 -23.01 50.23 1.97
N LEU A 153 -22.74 49.43 3.00
CA LEU A 153 -23.45 49.53 4.27
C LEU A 153 -23.08 50.81 5.04
N ASP A 154 -21.79 51.19 5.02
CA ASP A 154 -21.31 52.44 5.59
C ASP A 154 -21.94 53.66 4.88
N ASP A 155 -21.97 53.65 3.54
CA ASP A 155 -22.64 54.67 2.74
C ASP A 155 -24.13 54.79 3.08
N TRP A 156 -24.81 53.67 3.33
CA TRP A 156 -26.22 53.68 3.72
C TRP A 156 -26.46 54.21 5.14
N ASN A 157 -25.57 53.90 6.08
CA ASN A 157 -25.63 54.36 7.46
C ASN A 157 -25.24 55.83 7.64
N HIS A 158 -24.66 56.45 6.61
CA HIS A 158 -24.45 57.89 6.55
C HIS A 158 -25.50 58.53 5.64
N PRO A 159 -26.70 58.88 6.15
CA PRO A 159 -27.63 59.66 5.37
C PRO A 159 -26.91 60.94 4.95
N PHE A 160 -26.80 61.16 3.63
CA PHE A 160 -26.39 62.44 3.05
C PHE A 160 -27.03 63.53 3.88
N ARG A 161 -26.22 64.29 4.66
CA ARG A 161 -26.68 65.54 5.25
C ARG A 161 -26.82 66.47 4.05
N PRO A 162 -28.03 66.78 3.54
CA PRO A 162 -28.11 67.93 2.66
C PRO A 162 -27.75 69.09 3.58
N ASN A 163 -26.70 69.83 3.28
CA ASN A 163 -26.47 71.11 3.94
C ASN A 163 -27.66 72.01 3.60
N LEU A 164 -28.72 71.93 4.41
CA LEU A 164 -29.82 72.89 4.49
C LEU A 164 -29.33 74.15 5.21
N THR A 165 -28.16 74.65 4.81
CA THR A 165 -27.61 75.93 5.26
C THR A 165 -27.73 76.90 4.09
N GLY A 166 -28.98 77.28 3.81
CA GLY A 166 -29.28 78.13 2.66
C GLY A 166 -30.77 78.32 2.39
N LEU A 167 -31.61 78.47 3.43
CA LEU A 167 -32.93 79.08 3.25
C LEU A 167 -32.90 80.48 3.89
N PRO A 168 -32.92 81.58 3.12
CA PRO A 168 -33.16 82.89 3.71
C PRO A 168 -34.61 82.97 4.16
N ALA A 169 -34.82 83.27 5.44
CA ALA A 169 -36.14 83.54 5.99
C ALA A 169 -36.72 84.78 5.31
N VAL A 170 -37.72 84.59 4.45
CA VAL A 170 -38.56 85.69 3.97
C VAL A 170 -39.61 85.94 5.05
N ALA A 171 -39.32 86.88 5.95
CA ALA A 171 -40.34 87.58 6.70
C ALA A 171 -41.09 88.51 5.74
N ARG A 172 -42.42 88.41 5.68
CA ARG A 172 -43.28 89.39 5.02
C ARG A 172 -44.39 89.76 5.99
N GLU A 173 -44.17 90.85 6.71
CA GLU A 173 -45.22 91.61 7.41
C GLU A 173 -46.20 92.20 6.38
N TRP A 174 -47.45 92.37 6.84
CA TRP A 174 -48.57 92.95 6.10
C TRP A 174 -48.42 94.46 5.91
#